data_AF-A0A816Z9M7-F1
#
_entry.id   AF-A0A816Z9M7-F1
#
_cell.length_a   1.000
_cell.length_b   1.000
_cell.length_c   1.000
_cell.angle_alpha   90.00
_cell.angle_beta   90.00
_cell.angle_gamma   90.00
#
_symmetry.space_group_name_H-M   'P 1'
#
loop_
_entity.id
_entity.type
_entity.pdbx_description
1 polymer ?
#
loop_
_entity_poly.entity_id
_entity_poly.type
_entity_poly.pdbx_seq_one_letter_code
_entity_poly.pdbx_strand_id
1 'polypeptide(L)' 'MPENYRNDNAVLNSAMHMLMKFGDIQGAERIFRLNKNKDIITYGAMMK' A
#
# COMPACT_ATOMS: atom_id res chain seq x y z
N MET A 1 -3.51 3.57 -13.97
CA MET A 1 -2.73 4.53 -13.16
C MET A 1 -1.45 4.86 -13.92
N PRO A 2 -1.08 6.14 -14.06
CA PRO A 2 0.21 6.54 -14.64
C PRO A 2 1.37 5.93 -13.87
N GLU A 3 2.46 5.61 -14.56
CA GLU A 3 3.61 4.85 -14.03
C GLU A 3 4.25 5.50 -12.78
N ASN A 4 4.18 6.83 -12.71
CA ASN A 4 4.72 7.67 -11.64
C ASN A 4 4.09 7.37 -10.28
N TYR A 5 2.78 7.03 -10.25
CA TYR A 5 2.05 6.75 -9.01
C TYR A 5 2.43 5.40 -8.40
N ARG A 6 2.96 4.46 -9.19
CA ARG A 6 3.42 3.16 -8.68
C ARG A 6 4.72 3.25 -7.89
N ASN A 7 5.47 4.34 -8.03
CA ASN A 7 6.70 4.57 -7.28
C ASN A 7 6.52 5.54 -6.10
N ASP A 8 5.35 6.16 -5.97
CA ASP A 8 5.05 7.01 -4.83
C ASP A 8 4.52 6.17 -3.66
N ASN A 9 5.40 5.90 -2.71
CA ASN A 9 5.06 5.18 -1.49
C ASN A 9 3.93 5.85 -0.72
N ALA A 10 3.79 7.17 -0.75
CA ALA A 10 2.71 7.85 -0.04
C ALA A 10 1.35 7.42 -0.59
N VAL A 11 1.20 7.38 -1.91
CA VAL A 11 -0.04 6.96 -2.58
C VAL A 11 -0.34 5.49 -2.29
N LEU A 12 0.66 4.61 -2.42
CA LEU A 12 0.47 3.19 -2.15
C LEU A 12 0.12 2.94 -0.68
N ASN A 13 0.80 3.62 0.25
CA ASN A 13 0.55 3.50 1.69
C ASN A 13 -0.85 4.00 2.04
N SER A 14 -1.32 5.11 1.46
CA SER A 14 -2.69 5.59 1.63
C SER A 14 -3.73 4.60 1.09
N ALA A 15 -3.49 4.00 -0.08
CA ALA A 15 -4.38 3.00 -0.66
C ALA A 15 -4.45 1.73 0.19
N MET A 16 -3.31 1.22 0.66
CA MET A 16 -3.26 0.07 1.59
C MET A 16 -4.01 0.36 2.87
N HIS A 17 -3.78 1.53 3.49
CA HIS A 17 -4.47 1.92 4.72
C HIS A 17 -6.00 2.00 4.53
N MET A 18 -6.46 2.55 3.41
CA MET A 18 -7.89 2.59 3.07
C MET A 18 -8.48 1.18 2.94
N LEU A 19 -7.81 0.30 2.20
CA LEU A 19 -8.27 -1.09 2.00
C LEU A 19 -8.35 -1.86 3.32
N MET A 20 -7.32 -1.74 4.16
CA MET A 20 -7.31 -2.32 5.52
C MET A 20 -8.49 -1.81 6.36
N LYS A 21 -8.76 -0.50 6.33
CA LYS A 21 -9.88 0.12 7.08
C LYS A 21 -11.26 -0.40 6.66
N PHE A 22 -11.42 -0.78 5.39
CA PHE A 22 -12.66 -1.38 4.87
C PHE A 22 -12.67 -2.92 4.92
N GLY A 23 -11.63 -3.56 5.46
CA GLY A 23 -11.53 -5.01 5.60
C GLY A 23 -11.06 -5.75 4.33
N ASP A 24 -10.68 -5.04 3.26
CA ASP A 24 -10.10 -5.65 2.07
C ASP A 24 -8.60 -5.92 2.24
N ILE A 25 -8.29 -6.90 3.09
CA ILE A 25 -6.92 -7.30 3.42
C ILE A 25 -6.21 -7.86 2.17
N GLN A 26 -6.92 -8.57 1.30
CA GLN A 26 -6.35 -9.17 0.08
C GLN A 26 -5.94 -8.09 -0.93
N GLY A 27 -6.74 -7.04 -1.08
CA GLY A 27 -6.40 -5.88 -1.87
C GLY A 27 -5.15 -5.17 -1.34
N ALA A 28 -5.09 -4.93 -0.02
CA ALA A 28 -3.94 -4.31 0.63
C ALA A 28 -2.67 -5.15 0.45
N GLU A 29 -2.75 -6.46 0.65
CA GLU A 29 -1.61 -7.39 0.49
C GLU A 29 -1.09 -7.40 -0.95
N ARG A 30 -1.99 -7.34 -1.95
CA ARG A 30 -1.61 -7.27 -3.36
C ARG A 30 -0.78 -6.02 -3.65
N ILE A 31 -1.20 -4.87 -3.14
CA ILE A 31 -0.45 -3.61 -3.30
C ILE A 31 0.90 -3.71 -2.59
N PHE A 32 0.92 -4.21 -1.36
CA PHE A 32 2.15 -4.41 -0.59
C PHE A 32 3.15 -5.29 -1.35
N ARG A 33 2.70 -6.43 -1.90
CA ARG A 33 3.56 -7.35 -2.66
C ARG A 33 4.09 -6.73 -3.95
N LEU A 34 3.29 -5.92 -4.63
CA LEU A 34 3.69 -5.24 -5.87
C LEU A 34 4.60 -4.03 -5.63
N ASN A 35 4.57 -3.41 -4.45
CA ASN A 35 5.47 -2.31 -4.11
C ASN A 35 6.92 -2.81 -4.00
N LYS A 36 7.80 -2.42 -4.93
CA LYS A 36 9.23 -2.81 -4.89
C LYS A 36 10.07 -1.99 -3.90
N ASN A 37 9.60 -0.82 -3.49
CA ASN A 37 10.34 0.15 -2.67
C ASN A 37 9.72 0.32 -1.28
N LYS A 38 9.57 -0.78 -0.52
CA LYS A 38 8.93 -0.72 0.80
C LYS A 38 9.78 0.05 1.80
N ASP A 39 9.17 1.00 2.51
CA ASP A 39 9.78 1.70 3.65
C ASP A 39 9.07 1.35 4.97
N ILE A 40 9.55 1.92 6.08
CA ILE A 40 8.97 1.70 7.42
C ILE A 40 7.48 2.07 7.49
N ILE A 41 7.03 3.04 6.69
CA ILE A 41 5.63 3.46 6.63
C ILE A 41 4.81 2.38 5.90
N THR A 42 5.35 1.78 4.83
CA THR A 42 4.71 0.67 4.12
C THR A 42 4.44 -0.53 5.03
N TYR A 43 5.39 -0.93 5.89
CA TYR A 43 5.16 -2.00 6.86
C TYR A 43 4.12 -1.59 7.92
N GLY A 44 4.20 -0.34 8.41
CA GLY A 44 3.23 0.20 9.37
C GLY A 44 1.79 0.27 8.84
N ALA A 45 1.61 0.45 7.54
CA ALA A 45 0.30 0.48 6.90
C ALA A 45 -0.40 -0.89 6.89
N MET A 46 0.34 -2.00 6.94
CA MET A 46 -0.21 -3.37 6.96
C MET A 46 -0.51 -3.88 8.38
N MET A 47 0.05 -3.25 9.42
CA MET A 47 -0.09 -3.69 10.82
C MET A 47 -1.23 -2.99 11.56
N LYS A 48 -1.87 -1.99 10.95
CA LYS A 48 -2.91 -1.15 11.55
C LYS A 48 -4.32 -1.54 11.11
#